data_AF-A0A965ZAX5-F1
#
_entry.id   AF-A0A965ZAX5-F1
#
_cell.length_a   1.000
_cell.length_b   1.000
_cell.length_c   1.000
_cell.angle_alpha   90.00
_cell.angle_beta   90.00
_cell.angle_gamma   90.00
#
_symmetry.space_group_name_H-M   'P 1'
#
loop_
_entity.id
_entity.type
_entity.pdbx_description
1 polymer ?
#
loop_
_entity_poly.entity_id
_entity_poly.type
_entity_poly.pdbx_seq_one_letter_code
_entity_poly.pdbx_strand_id
1 'polypeptide(L)'
;NIAHPFREGNGRATRIWLDLMLKAALRLVVDWNLVDKDEYLSAMQRSPVKDLEIKALLKQALTDHIDDRALFMKGIDVSYFYEGYSEFKTEEL
;
A
#
# COMPACT_ATOMS: atom_id res chain seq x y z
N ASN A 1 9.82 -6.84 -0.12
CA ASN A 1 9.35 -8.25 -0.08
C ASN A 1 10.50 -9.23 0.15
N ILE A 2 11.28 -9.08 1.23
CA ILE A 2 12.47 -9.92 1.44
C ILE A 2 12.09 -11.24 2.13
N ALA A 3 11.34 -11.17 3.23
CA ALA A 3 10.94 -12.37 3.98
C ALA A 3 9.82 -13.17 3.30
N HIS A 4 8.85 -12.48 2.65
CA HIS A 4 7.74 -13.08 1.90
C HIS A 4 7.11 -14.34 2.55
N PRO A 5 6.61 -14.22 3.80
CA PRO A 5 6.34 -15.37 4.67
C PRO A 5 5.14 -16.23 4.28
N PHE A 6 4.21 -15.74 3.45
CA PHE A 6 3.05 -16.49 2.98
C PHE A 6 3.30 -17.08 1.59
N ARG A 7 2.56 -18.14 1.25
CA ARG A 7 2.57 -18.70 -0.11
C ARG A 7 2.07 -17.68 -1.14
N GLU A 8 0.99 -16.96 -0.82
CA GLU A 8 0.37 -15.91 -1.65
C GLU A 8 -0.19 -14.79 -0.76
N GLY A 9 -0.47 -13.62 -1.35
CA GLY A 9 -1.12 -12.50 -0.65
C GLY A 9 -0.21 -11.58 0.16
N ASN A 10 1.12 -11.80 0.15
CA ASN A 10 2.08 -11.00 0.89
C ASN A 10 1.97 -9.50 0.59
N GLY A 11 1.81 -9.10 -0.67
CA GLY A 11 1.70 -7.70 -1.06
C GLY A 11 0.54 -6.99 -0.33
N ARG A 12 -0.67 -7.53 -0.48
CA ARG A 12 -1.90 -6.96 0.11
C ARG A 12 -1.83 -6.92 1.64
N ALA A 13 -1.45 -8.03 2.27
CA ALA A 13 -1.37 -8.12 3.72
C ALA A 13 -0.30 -7.18 4.30
N THR A 14 0.87 -7.09 3.65
CA THR A 14 1.97 -6.23 4.11
C THR A 14 1.64 -4.75 3.95
N ARG A 15 0.88 -4.35 2.91
CA ARG A 15 0.42 -2.96 2.75
C ARG A 15 -0.51 -2.53 3.88
N ILE A 16 -1.48 -3.36 4.25
CA ILE A 16 -2.37 -3.12 5.40
C ILE A 16 -1.54 -3.02 6.69
N TRP A 17 -0.60 -3.95 6.89
CA TRP A 17 0.27 -3.94 8.05
C TRP A 17 1.13 -2.68 8.15
N LEU A 18 1.67 -2.21 7.01
CA LEU A 18 2.43 -0.97 6.94
C LEU A 18 1.58 0.24 7.36
N ASP A 19 0.36 0.37 6.87
CA ASP A 19 -0.54 1.48 7.25
C ASP A 19 -0.86 1.47 8.74
N LEU A 20 -1.06 0.29 9.35
CA LEU A 20 -1.27 0.18 10.80
C LEU A 20 -0.05 0.64 11.60
N MET A 21 1.16 0.30 11.15
CA MET A 21 2.40 0.78 11.78
C MET A 21 2.55 2.29 11.66
N LEU A 22 2.32 2.85 10.47
CA LEU A 22 2.40 4.29 10.23
C LEU A 22 1.35 5.04 11.06
N LYS A 23 0.12 4.53 11.14
CA LYS A 23 -0.96 5.12 11.94
C LYS A 23 -0.59 5.13 13.42
N ALA A 24 -0.03 4.04 13.94
CA ALA A 24 0.36 3.91 15.34
C ALA A 24 1.56 4.80 15.70
N ALA A 25 2.58 4.87 14.85
CA ALA A 25 3.83 5.57 15.15
C ALA A 25 3.81 7.06 14.77
N LEU A 26 3.16 7.42 13.66
CA LEU A 26 3.24 8.74 13.04
C LEU A 26 1.88 9.44 12.90
N ARG A 27 0.77 8.75 13.19
CA ARG A 27 -0.60 9.25 12.93
C ARG A 27 -0.82 9.62 11.46
N LEU A 28 -0.21 8.84 10.56
CA LEU A 28 -0.35 8.97 9.11
C LEU A 28 -0.67 7.59 8.49
N VAL A 29 -1.33 7.59 7.34
CA VAL A 29 -1.54 6.41 6.48
C VAL A 29 -1.17 6.75 5.04
N VAL A 30 -0.98 5.75 4.19
CA VAL A 30 -0.71 5.94 2.77
C VAL A 30 -2.03 6.06 2.01
N ASP A 31 -2.21 7.13 1.24
CA ASP A 31 -3.21 7.19 0.19
C ASP A 31 -2.71 6.44 -1.04
N TRP A 32 -3.04 5.15 -1.12
CA TRP A 32 -2.62 4.29 -2.23
C TRP A 32 -3.14 4.75 -3.59
N ASN A 33 -4.17 5.61 -3.66
CA ASN A 33 -4.65 6.17 -4.93
C ASN A 33 -3.64 7.15 -5.56
N LEU A 34 -2.73 7.71 -4.76
CA LEU A 34 -1.68 8.63 -5.21
C LEU A 34 -0.39 7.90 -5.61
N VAL A 35 -0.37 6.57 -5.47
CA VAL A 35 0.78 5.74 -5.77
C VAL A 35 0.53 5.02 -7.09
N ASP A 36 1.33 5.33 -8.11
CA ASP A 36 1.23 4.62 -9.39
C ASP A 36 1.64 3.13 -9.23
N LYS A 37 0.92 2.25 -9.94
CA LYS A 37 1.11 0.81 -9.86
C LYS A 37 2.50 0.40 -10.35
N ASP A 38 2.91 0.88 -11.52
CA ASP A 38 4.15 0.45 -12.15
C ASP A 38 5.35 1.04 -11.41
N GLU A 39 5.24 2.28 -10.93
CA GLU A 39 6.23 2.90 -10.05
C GLU A 39 6.37 2.13 -8.72
N TYR A 40 5.26 1.75 -8.08
CA TYR A 40 5.30 0.96 -6.85
C TYR A 40 5.95 -0.40 -7.07
N LEU A 41 5.56 -1.13 -8.12
CA LEU A 41 6.11 -2.46 -8.40
C LEU A 41 7.62 -2.38 -8.73
N SER A 42 8.03 -1.40 -9.52
CA SER A 42 9.45 -1.14 -9.83
C SER A 42 10.25 -0.80 -8.56
N ALA A 43 9.74 0.11 -7.74
CA ALA A 43 10.37 0.50 -6.48
C ALA A 43 10.47 -0.68 -5.48
N MET A 44 9.47 -1.56 -5.44
CA MET A 44 9.47 -2.76 -4.62
C MET A 44 10.47 -3.82 -5.10
N GLN A 45 10.71 -3.93 -6.41
CA GLN A 45 11.78 -4.79 -6.97
C GLN A 45 13.17 -4.26 -6.62
N ARG A 46 13.33 -2.92 -6.58
CA ARG A 46 14.56 -2.23 -6.20
C ARG A 46 14.86 -2.31 -4.70
N SER A 47 13.82 -2.34 -3.87
CA SER A 47 13.88 -2.19 -2.41
C SER A 47 14.87 -3.11 -1.67
N PRO A 48 15.14 -4.37 -2.11
CA PRO A 48 16.14 -5.22 -1.47
C PRO A 48 17.56 -4.69 -1.58
N VAL A 49 17.85 -3.88 -2.62
CA VAL A 49 19.15 -3.26 -2.86
C VAL A 49 19.18 -1.83 -2.32
N LYS A 50 18.15 -1.03 -2.62
CA LYS A 50 18.03 0.36 -2.17
C LYS A 50 16.58 0.76 -2.03
N ASP A 51 16.23 1.30 -0.87
CA ASP A 51 14.85 1.65 -0.51
C ASP A 51 14.46 3.11 -0.77
N LEU A 52 15.33 3.90 -1.40
CA LEU A 52 15.11 5.34 -1.62
C LEU A 52 13.86 5.62 -2.45
N GLU A 53 13.65 4.85 -3.52
CA GLU A 53 12.54 5.03 -4.47
C GLU A 53 11.19 4.79 -3.76
N ILE A 54 11.04 3.65 -3.06
CA ILE A 54 9.80 3.34 -2.34
C ILE A 54 9.54 4.33 -1.20
N LYS A 55 10.58 4.78 -0.49
CA LYS A 55 10.43 5.80 0.56
C LYS A 55 9.95 7.14 0.00
N ALA A 56 10.54 7.58 -1.11
CA ALA A 56 10.17 8.85 -1.74
C ALA A 56 8.73 8.80 -2.27
N LEU A 57 8.34 7.69 -2.88
CA LEU A 57 6.99 7.45 -3.40
C LEU A 57 5.96 7.46 -2.27
N LEU A 58 6.14 6.63 -1.23
CA LEU A 58 5.20 6.55 -0.12
C LEU A 58 5.12 7.86 0.67
N LYS A 59 6.23 8.57 0.86
CA LYS A 59 6.26 9.83 1.59
C LYS A 59 5.37 10.90 0.94
N GLN A 60 5.29 10.92 -0.39
CA GLN A 60 4.44 11.86 -1.12
C GLN A 60 2.95 11.54 -1.00
N ALA A 61 2.61 10.28 -0.71
CA ALA A 61 1.25 9.80 -0.55
C ALA A 61 0.77 9.73 0.91
N LEU A 62 1.56 10.21 1.89
CA LEU A 62 1.14 10.20 3.29
C LEU A 62 0.03 11.22 3.55
N THR A 63 -0.97 10.82 4.32
CA THR A 63 -2.09 11.66 4.75
C THR A 63 -2.42 11.44 6.22
N ASP A 64 -2.96 12.47 6.87
CA ASP A 64 -3.42 12.45 8.27
C ASP A 64 -4.88 12.04 8.43
N HIS A 65 -5.56 11.70 7.32
CA HIS A 65 -6.94 11.18 7.28
C HIS A 65 -7.03 9.72 7.76
N ILE A 66 -6.47 9.42 8.92
CA ILE A 66 -6.26 8.06 9.43
C ILE A 66 -7.54 7.30 9.80
N ASP A 67 -8.64 8.00 10.03
CA ASP A 67 -9.95 7.43 10.40
C ASP A 67 -10.98 7.57 9.25
N ASP A 68 -10.53 7.94 8.04
CA ASP A 68 -11.37 8.00 6.86
C ASP A 68 -11.60 6.60 6.28
N ARG A 69 -12.85 6.11 6.43
CA ARG A 69 -13.27 4.82 5.89
C ARG A 69 -13.23 4.76 4.36
N ALA A 70 -13.60 5.84 3.67
CA ALA A 70 -13.64 5.88 2.21
C ALA A 70 -12.22 5.80 1.63
N LEU A 71 -11.27 6.51 2.24
CA LEU A 71 -9.84 6.40 1.92
C LEU A 71 -9.34 4.97 2.10
N PHE A 72 -9.66 4.34 3.24
CA PHE A 72 -9.26 2.96 3.51
C PHE A 72 -9.83 1.98 2.47
N MET A 73 -11.13 2.03 2.17
CA MET A 73 -11.75 1.12 1.20
C MET A 73 -11.16 1.28 -0.20
N LYS A 74 -10.97 2.51 -0.67
CA LYS A 74 -10.28 2.76 -1.95
C LYS A 74 -8.85 2.25 -1.94
N GLY A 75 -8.14 2.42 -0.83
CA GLY A 75 -6.80 1.88 -0.65
C GLY A 75 -6.74 0.36 -0.77
N ILE A 76 -7.76 -0.34 -0.26
CA ILE A 76 -7.90 -1.79 -0.46
C ILE A 76 -8.11 -2.11 -1.94
N ASP A 77 -9.01 -1.42 -2.63
CA ASP A 77 -9.27 -1.65 -4.07
C ASP A 77 -8.00 -1.45 -4.91
N VAL A 78 -7.24 -0.37 -4.68
CA VAL A 78 -5.97 -0.10 -5.36
C VAL A 78 -4.92 -1.16 -5.04
N SER A 79 -4.83 -1.57 -3.76
CA SER A 79 -3.93 -2.63 -3.32
C SER A 79 -4.23 -3.97 -4.00
N TYR A 80 -5.49 -4.26 -4.32
CA TYR A 80 -5.89 -5.43 -5.11
C TYR A 80 -5.59 -5.26 -6.61
N PHE A 81 -5.78 -4.05 -7.15
CA PHE A 81 -5.44 -3.71 -8.53
C PHE A 81 -3.95 -3.89 -8.85
N TYR A 82 -3.07 -3.59 -7.91
CA TYR A 82 -1.63 -3.86 -8.06
C TYR A 82 -1.33 -5.34 -8.32
N GLU A 83 -2.10 -6.23 -7.71
CA GLU A 83 -1.98 -7.68 -7.88
C GLU A 83 -2.82 -8.23 -9.05
N GLY A 84 -3.51 -7.36 -9.81
CA GLY A 84 -4.28 -7.72 -11.01
C GLY A 84 -5.78 -8.01 -10.77
N TYR A 85 -6.31 -7.72 -9.59
CA TYR A 85 -7.73 -7.88 -9.29
C TYR A 85 -8.47 -6.55 -9.39
N SER A 86 -9.50 -6.45 -10.23
CA SER A 86 -10.28 -5.21 -10.44
C SER A 86 -11.78 -5.43 -10.63
N GLU A 87 -12.29 -6.61 -10.25
CA GLU A 87 -13.66 -7.03 -10.56
C GLU A 87 -14.71 -6.49 -9.57
N PHE A 88 -14.32 -6.28 -8.32
CA PHE A 88 -15.20 -5.84 -7.24
C PHE A 88 -14.67 -4.57 -6.59
N LYS A 89 -15.59 -3.73 -6.09
CA LYS A 89 -15.26 -2.68 -5.14
C LYS A 89 -15.53 -3.15 -3.73
N THR A 90 -14.58 -2.94 -2.83
CA THR A 90 -14.68 -3.38 -1.44
C THR A 90 -15.83 -2.68 -0.70
N GLU A 91 -16.20 -1.46 -1.11
CA GLU A 91 -17.32 -0.74 -0.49
C GLU A 91 -18.71 -1.28 -0.84
N GLU A 92 -18.83 -2.09 -1.90
CA GLU A 92 -20.10 -2.64 -2.42
C GLU A 92 -20.36 -4.10 -1.94
N LEU A 93 -19.50 -4.64 -1.07
CA LEU A 93 -19.58 -5.98 -0.47
C LEU A 93 -20.04 -5.92 1.00
#